data_AF-A0A538HGX8-F1
#
_entry.id   AF-A0A538HGX8-F1
#
_cell.length_a   1.000
_cell.length_b   1.000
_cell.length_c   1.000
_cell.angle_alpha   90.00
_cell.angle_beta   90.00
_cell.angle_gamma   90.00
#
_symmetry.space_group_name_H-M   'P 1'
#
loop_
_entity.id
_entity.type
_entity.pdbx_description
1 polymer ?
#
loop_
_entity_poly.entity_id
_entity_poly.type
_entity_poly.pdbx_seq_one_letter_code
_entity_poly.pdbx_strand_id
1 'polypeptide(L)'
;MRRLFGLATIVDAVLASFGAKRRPSRRRGVGVLATALVCALGAAGSAQAQEPSSLQGEEFHQFRTFFNPQLFQVSGNCNPTGTSTLSFTMTEGFALGPYPGVVDASGSASFGPQILPPETQSGFPITAVGEVTQFNEDFTVTSAETTVSGTKELAPIAGNPLSEAACIQAPDGTTTWYFFANTSYDALITTSSGQFRDSGLSYSEIQPLYDQQNNIVAAGFSEFFVLSNGVVPLTTTGHATGGGQINHADGSRGITFGFAAYSKEDGTIIGRCNVVDGAIRIRCYDATQYSQSGNQATFAGTAAINGSPTTYRIHVQDNADPGIGADTFTITTSSGYSATGVLTQGNIQVHQ
;
A
#
# COMPACT_ATOMS: atom_id res chain seq x y z
N MET A 1 43.56 30.66 12.15
CA MET A 1 43.00 32.00 12.46
C MET A 1 41.62 32.11 11.81
N ARG A 2 40.58 32.36 12.64
CA ARG A 2 39.23 32.94 12.37
C ARG A 2 38.45 32.45 11.11
N ARG A 3 37.47 31.55 11.25
CA ARG A 3 36.04 31.71 11.67
C ARG A 3 35.10 32.21 10.55
N LEU A 4 34.15 31.36 10.14
CA LEU A 4 32.74 31.67 9.81
C LEU A 4 31.95 30.33 9.75
N PHE A 5 31.17 29.99 10.78
CA PHE A 5 29.68 29.90 10.83
C PHE A 5 29.09 28.87 9.83
N GLY A 6 28.35 27.81 10.18
CA GLY A 6 27.59 27.46 11.39
C GLY A 6 26.09 27.68 11.18
N LEU A 7 25.34 26.64 10.79
CA LEU A 7 23.87 26.60 10.93
C LEU A 7 23.42 25.17 11.24
N ALA A 8 23.09 24.96 12.51
CA ALA A 8 22.30 23.86 13.02
C ALA A 8 21.15 24.46 13.84
N THR A 9 20.05 23.71 13.87
CA THR A 9 18.98 23.69 14.88
C THR A 9 18.01 24.89 14.96
N ILE A 10 16.81 24.67 14.42
CA ILE A 10 15.56 25.36 14.79
C ILE A 10 14.79 24.41 15.70
N VAL A 11 14.87 24.61 17.02
CA VAL A 11 13.91 24.13 18.02
C VAL A 11 13.85 25.20 19.13
N ASP A 12 12.63 25.58 19.50
CA ASP A 12 12.20 26.41 20.63
C ASP A 12 12.54 27.92 20.67
N ALA A 13 11.51 28.74 20.45
CA ALA A 13 11.09 29.82 21.38
C ALA A 13 9.88 30.60 20.83
N VAL A 14 8.66 30.19 21.20
CA VAL A 14 7.50 31.10 21.22
C VAL A 14 7.23 31.44 22.67
N LEU A 15 7.81 32.54 23.15
CA LEU A 15 7.37 33.25 24.35
C LEU A 15 7.92 34.68 24.33
N ALA A 16 7.01 35.62 24.64
CA ALA A 16 7.24 37.01 25.03
C ALA A 16 7.52 38.06 23.92
N SER A 17 6.45 38.73 23.47
CA SER A 17 6.37 40.18 23.64
C SER A 17 4.92 40.64 23.54
N PHE A 18 4.40 41.29 24.58
CA PHE A 18 3.48 42.43 24.49
C PHE A 18 3.32 43.01 25.90
N GLY A 19 4.18 43.98 26.21
CA GLY A 19 3.98 44.88 27.33
C GLY A 19 3.42 46.20 26.82
N ALA A 20 2.19 46.57 27.20
CA ALA A 20 1.78 47.96 27.25
C ALA A 20 0.57 48.20 28.18
N LYS A 21 0.82 49.04 29.19
CA LYS A 21 -0.06 50.01 29.87
C LYS A 21 -1.38 49.55 30.53
N ARG A 22 -1.33 49.50 31.86
CA ARG A 22 -2.49 49.65 32.76
C ARG A 22 -3.01 51.10 32.79
N ARG A 23 -4.34 51.27 32.75
CA ARG A 23 -5.07 52.33 33.47
C ARG A 23 -6.41 51.75 33.98
N PRO A 24 -6.88 52.10 35.19
CA PRO A 24 -8.06 51.48 35.80
C PRO A 24 -9.31 52.36 35.66
N SER A 25 -10.48 51.76 35.41
CA SER A 25 -11.74 52.30 35.93
C SER A 25 -12.85 51.25 35.95
N ARG A 26 -13.44 51.09 37.13
CA ARG A 26 -14.67 50.35 37.46
C ARG A 26 -15.78 50.52 36.41
N ARG A 27 -16.49 49.43 36.10
CA ARG A 27 -17.95 49.33 36.25
C ARG A 27 -18.43 47.88 36.08
N ARG A 28 -19.37 47.52 36.95
CA ARG A 28 -20.07 46.24 37.06
C ARG A 28 -20.88 45.98 35.79
N GLY A 29 -20.86 44.73 35.33
CA GLY A 29 -21.70 44.23 34.25
C GLY A 29 -21.64 42.71 34.25
N VAL A 30 -22.55 42.09 34.99
CA VAL A 30 -22.88 40.67 34.86
C VAL A 30 -23.48 40.48 33.47
N GLY A 31 -22.79 39.73 32.62
CA GLY A 31 -23.22 39.43 31.26
C GLY A 31 -23.03 37.94 30.99
N VAL A 32 -24.15 37.22 31.02
CA VAL A 32 -24.29 35.80 30.68
C VAL A 32 -23.77 35.57 29.26
N LEU A 33 -22.66 34.82 29.11
CA LEU A 33 -22.30 34.23 27.82
C LEU A 33 -22.91 32.83 27.77
N ALA A 34 -24.03 32.72 27.08
CA ALA A 34 -24.64 31.44 26.74
C ALA A 34 -23.76 30.73 25.70
N THR A 35 -23.23 29.58 26.10
CA THR A 35 -22.51 28.62 25.26
C THR A 35 -23.50 28.04 24.23
N ALA A 36 -23.52 28.56 23.01
CA ALA A 36 -24.19 27.90 21.89
C ALA A 36 -23.25 26.81 21.35
N LEU A 37 -23.25 25.65 22.01
CA LEU A 37 -22.66 24.43 21.47
C LEU A 37 -23.60 23.92 20.38
N VAL A 38 -23.46 24.44 19.16
CA VAL A 38 -24.13 23.87 17.99
C VAL A 38 -23.45 22.54 17.70
N CYS A 39 -24.07 21.46 18.15
CA CYS A 39 -23.75 20.10 17.70
C CYS A 39 -23.98 20.04 16.19
N ALA A 40 -22.93 20.29 15.41
CA ALA A 40 -22.86 19.88 14.02
C ALA A 40 -22.75 18.35 14.00
N LEU A 41 -23.88 17.68 14.21
CA LEU A 41 -24.08 16.29 13.80
C LEU A 41 -24.16 16.30 12.27
N GLY A 42 -23.01 16.52 11.63
CA GLY A 42 -22.85 16.28 10.21
C GLY A 42 -23.09 14.80 9.96
N ALA A 43 -23.97 14.50 9.01
CA ALA A 43 -24.18 13.14 8.54
C ALA A 43 -22.82 12.54 8.19
N ALA A 44 -22.39 11.54 8.98
CA ALA A 44 -21.27 10.70 8.58
C ALA A 44 -21.74 9.97 7.32
N GLY A 45 -21.31 10.46 6.16
CA GLY A 45 -21.48 9.72 4.91
C GLY A 45 -20.90 8.35 5.14
N SER A 46 -21.66 7.30 4.78
CA SER A 46 -21.18 5.93 4.80
C SER A 46 -19.86 5.88 4.03
N ALA A 47 -18.76 5.66 4.75
CA ALA A 47 -17.45 5.47 4.14
C ALA A 47 -17.55 4.21 3.27
N GLN A 48 -17.61 4.41 1.95
CA GLN A 48 -17.45 3.29 1.05
C GLN A 48 -16.07 2.71 1.29
N ALA A 49 -15.95 1.39 1.38
CA ALA A 49 -14.67 0.72 1.48
C ALA A 49 -13.83 1.15 0.25
N GLN A 50 -12.91 2.07 0.48
CA GLN A 50 -12.06 2.62 -0.55
C GLN A 50 -11.13 1.49 -1.01
N GLU A 51 -11.09 1.23 -2.31
CA GLU A 51 -10.09 0.30 -2.85
C GLU A 51 -8.70 0.81 -2.44
N PRO A 52 -7.79 -0.08 -2.00
CA PRO A 52 -6.47 0.35 -1.58
C PRO A 52 -5.73 1.02 -2.75
N SER A 53 -4.84 1.95 -2.41
CA SER A 53 -4.06 2.68 -3.42
C SER A 53 -3.11 1.73 -4.16
N SER A 54 -2.68 2.06 -5.36
CA SER A 54 -1.59 1.29 -5.98
C SER A 54 -0.25 1.58 -5.28
N LEU A 55 0.76 0.77 -5.58
CA LEU A 55 2.15 1.04 -5.19
C LEU A 55 2.80 2.14 -6.03
N GLN A 56 2.14 2.68 -7.06
CA GLN A 56 2.73 3.77 -7.84
C GLN A 56 3.03 4.98 -6.95
N GLY A 57 4.28 5.44 -6.97
CA GLY A 57 4.77 6.51 -6.10
C GLY A 57 5.20 6.06 -4.71
N GLU A 58 5.20 4.76 -4.43
CA GLU A 58 5.86 4.19 -3.25
C GLU A 58 7.38 4.18 -3.44
N GLU A 59 8.11 4.38 -2.34
CA GLU A 59 9.56 4.41 -2.30
C GLU A 59 10.09 3.68 -1.07
N PHE A 60 11.13 2.86 -1.25
CA PHE A 60 11.82 2.18 -0.15
C PHE A 60 13.20 2.77 0.03
N HIS A 61 13.61 2.99 1.28
CA HIS A 61 14.85 3.67 1.60
C HIS A 61 15.53 3.05 2.81
N GLN A 62 16.85 2.84 2.72
CA GLN A 62 17.70 2.53 3.86
C GLN A 62 18.99 3.35 3.82
N PHE A 63 18.95 4.48 4.55
CA PHE A 63 20.09 5.38 4.72
C PHE A 63 20.68 5.34 6.14
N ARG A 64 20.13 4.54 7.06
CA ARG A 64 20.60 4.47 8.46
C ARG A 64 21.82 3.58 8.65
N THR A 65 22.39 3.07 7.57
CA THR A 65 23.57 2.20 7.62
C THR A 65 24.78 2.85 8.29
N PHE A 66 24.88 4.19 8.25
CA PHE A 66 25.87 4.94 9.03
C PHE A 66 25.76 4.73 10.55
N PHE A 67 24.55 4.56 11.08
CA PHE A 67 24.29 4.42 12.51
C PHE A 67 24.12 2.95 12.92
N ASN A 68 23.63 2.12 12.01
CA ASN A 68 23.45 0.70 12.23
C ASN A 68 23.66 -0.08 10.92
N PRO A 69 24.90 -0.53 10.63
CA PRO A 69 25.19 -1.28 9.41
C PRO A 69 24.54 -2.67 9.38
N GLN A 70 23.90 -3.13 10.47
CA GLN A 70 23.17 -4.39 10.47
C GLN A 70 21.81 -4.30 9.77
N LEU A 71 21.29 -3.08 9.55
CA LEU A 71 19.99 -2.85 8.91
C LEU A 71 20.04 -2.97 7.37
N PHE A 72 21.23 -2.96 6.79
CA PHE A 72 21.42 -3.30 5.39
C PHE A 72 22.75 -4.00 5.20
N GLN A 73 22.68 -5.23 4.71
CA GLN A 73 23.85 -6.06 4.43
C GLN A 73 23.87 -6.35 2.93
N VAL A 74 25.04 -6.19 2.31
CA VAL A 74 25.29 -6.58 0.94
C VAL A 74 26.58 -7.39 0.88
N SER A 75 26.55 -8.51 0.19
CA SER A 75 27.68 -9.41 0.04
C SER A 75 27.60 -10.16 -1.28
N GLY A 76 28.67 -10.81 -1.71
CA GLY A 76 28.67 -11.50 -2.99
C GLY A 76 30.04 -11.90 -3.49
N ASN A 77 30.08 -12.50 -4.68
CA ASN A 77 31.32 -12.82 -5.36
C ASN A 77 31.64 -11.74 -6.41
N CYS A 78 32.79 -11.08 -6.25
CA CYS A 78 33.25 -10.09 -7.21
C CYS A 78 34.21 -10.73 -8.22
N ASN A 79 33.77 -10.83 -9.48
CA ASN A 79 34.58 -11.27 -10.61
C ASN A 79 34.39 -10.28 -11.78
N PRO A 80 35.15 -9.16 -11.81
CA PRO A 80 34.97 -8.12 -12.82
C PRO A 80 35.17 -8.61 -14.26
N THR A 81 35.98 -9.66 -14.45
CA THR A 81 36.26 -10.26 -15.77
C THR A 81 35.24 -11.30 -16.22
N GLY A 82 34.31 -11.69 -15.35
CA GLY A 82 33.31 -12.73 -15.61
C GLY A 82 31.98 -12.40 -14.93
N THR A 83 31.30 -13.41 -14.42
CA THR A 83 30.04 -13.23 -13.70
C THR A 83 30.29 -12.93 -12.23
N SER A 84 29.80 -11.78 -11.79
CA SER A 84 29.70 -11.39 -10.39
C SER A 84 28.29 -11.67 -9.87
N THR A 85 28.19 -11.92 -8.57
CA THR A 85 26.91 -12.09 -7.88
C THR A 85 26.87 -11.20 -6.66
N LEU A 86 25.68 -10.71 -6.31
CA LEU A 86 25.42 -10.02 -5.05
C LEU A 86 24.15 -10.57 -4.41
N SER A 87 24.10 -10.49 -3.09
CA SER A 87 22.94 -10.74 -2.25
C SER A 87 22.83 -9.62 -1.23
N PHE A 88 21.60 -9.19 -0.95
CA PHE A 88 21.36 -8.15 0.03
C PHE A 88 20.20 -8.49 0.95
N THR A 89 20.21 -7.87 2.13
CA THR A 89 19.13 -7.91 3.10
C THR A 89 18.99 -6.54 3.72
N MET A 90 17.79 -5.98 3.63
CA MET A 90 17.36 -4.77 4.30
C MET A 90 16.37 -5.16 5.40
N THR A 91 16.64 -4.72 6.62
CA THR A 91 15.70 -4.82 7.73
C THR A 91 15.39 -3.44 8.28
N GLU A 92 14.14 -3.24 8.69
CA GLU A 92 13.68 -1.96 9.25
C GLU A 92 13.98 -0.74 8.33
N GLY A 93 13.80 -0.90 7.03
CA GLY A 93 13.82 0.19 6.06
C GLY A 93 12.60 1.10 6.18
N PHE A 94 12.61 2.22 5.46
CA PHE A 94 11.50 3.18 5.41
C PHE A 94 10.74 3.03 4.10
N ALA A 95 9.43 2.86 4.20
CA ALA A 95 8.50 2.98 3.09
C ALA A 95 7.87 4.38 3.12
N LEU A 96 7.88 5.09 1.99
CA LEU A 96 7.29 6.41 1.79
C LEU A 96 6.35 6.36 0.58
N GLY A 97 5.19 6.99 0.69
CA GLY A 97 4.22 7.03 -0.41
C GLY A 97 2.83 6.59 0.04
N PRO A 98 2.07 5.88 -0.81
CA PRO A 98 0.77 5.32 -0.47
C PRO A 98 0.73 4.42 0.79
N TYR A 99 1.82 3.73 1.12
CA TYR A 99 1.94 2.76 2.22
C TYR A 99 3.09 3.10 3.17
N PRO A 100 3.03 4.26 3.87
CA PRO A 100 4.12 4.69 4.73
C PRO A 100 4.30 3.72 5.90
N GLY A 101 5.52 3.23 6.11
CA GLY A 101 5.74 2.17 7.07
C GLY A 101 7.17 1.67 7.17
N VAL A 102 7.28 0.47 7.75
CA VAL A 102 8.55 -0.26 7.84
C VAL A 102 8.61 -1.26 6.70
N VAL A 103 9.75 -1.35 6.03
CA VAL A 103 9.99 -2.32 4.96
C VAL A 103 11.16 -3.24 5.30
N ASP A 104 10.93 -4.53 5.10
CA ASP A 104 11.98 -5.55 5.03
C ASP A 104 12.08 -6.02 3.58
N ALA A 105 13.31 -6.17 3.07
CA ALA A 105 13.54 -6.68 1.72
C ALA A 105 14.79 -7.54 1.65
N SER A 106 14.80 -8.52 0.77
CA SER A 106 15.99 -9.33 0.51
C SER A 106 16.02 -9.79 -0.93
N GLY A 107 17.20 -9.80 -1.53
CA GLY A 107 17.31 -10.15 -2.93
C GLY A 107 18.71 -10.58 -3.35
N SER A 108 18.83 -10.92 -4.62
CA SER A 108 20.07 -11.31 -5.26
C SER A 108 20.12 -10.88 -6.72
N ALA A 109 21.33 -10.66 -7.23
CA ALA A 109 21.56 -10.32 -8.62
C ALA A 109 22.80 -11.04 -9.18
N SER A 110 22.78 -11.29 -10.50
CA SER A 110 23.94 -11.71 -11.28
C SER A 110 24.22 -10.68 -12.36
N PHE A 111 25.50 -10.36 -12.57
CA PHE A 111 25.91 -9.35 -13.54
C PHE A 111 27.32 -9.61 -14.09
N GLY A 112 27.68 -8.95 -15.17
CA GLY A 112 29.02 -8.98 -15.74
C GLY A 112 29.09 -9.57 -17.15
N PRO A 113 30.28 -9.55 -17.79
CA PRO A 113 31.53 -8.95 -17.31
C PRO A 113 31.48 -7.42 -17.25
N GLN A 114 32.33 -6.81 -16.41
CA GLN A 114 32.42 -5.34 -16.24
C GLN A 114 33.26 -4.71 -17.35
N ILE A 115 32.67 -4.58 -18.55
CA ILE A 115 33.36 -4.07 -19.75
C ILE A 115 32.70 -2.84 -20.37
N LEU A 116 31.52 -2.46 -19.87
CA LEU A 116 30.76 -1.33 -20.39
C LEU A 116 31.17 -0.05 -19.66
N PRO A 117 31.23 1.10 -20.35
CA PRO A 117 31.32 2.37 -19.64
C PRO A 117 30.06 2.56 -18.77
N PRO A 118 30.17 3.12 -17.55
CA PRO A 118 28.99 3.42 -16.74
C PRO A 118 28.10 4.42 -17.49
N GLU A 119 26.81 4.12 -17.58
CA GLU A 119 25.87 4.97 -18.32
C GLU A 119 25.55 6.24 -17.54
N THR A 120 25.57 6.16 -16.21
CA THR A 120 25.49 7.32 -15.34
C THR A 120 26.89 7.81 -14.99
N GLN A 121 27.17 9.11 -15.20
CA GLN A 121 28.23 9.80 -14.46
C GLN A 121 27.80 9.97 -13.01
N SER A 122 27.58 8.85 -12.33
CA SER A 122 27.53 8.82 -10.88
C SER A 122 28.90 9.33 -10.42
N GLY A 123 28.95 10.26 -9.47
CA GLY A 123 30.20 10.88 -8.99
C GLY A 123 31.17 9.91 -8.30
N PHE A 124 31.06 8.63 -8.60
CA PHE A 124 31.78 7.50 -8.05
C PHE A 124 32.92 7.09 -9.00
N PRO A 125 34.02 6.55 -8.46
CA PRO A 125 35.14 6.05 -9.25
C PRO A 125 34.83 4.69 -9.92
N ILE A 126 33.66 4.57 -10.57
CA ILE A 126 33.27 3.39 -11.35
C ILE A 126 33.81 3.60 -12.76
N THR A 127 34.72 2.73 -13.20
CA THR A 127 35.33 2.82 -14.54
C THR A 127 34.70 1.85 -15.54
N ALA A 128 34.08 0.78 -15.05
CA ALA A 128 33.37 -0.19 -15.86
C ALA A 128 32.25 -0.90 -15.09
N VAL A 129 31.13 -1.13 -15.77
CA VAL A 129 29.94 -1.84 -15.28
C VAL A 129 29.67 -3.06 -16.14
N GLY A 130 28.94 -4.01 -15.58
CA GLY A 130 28.41 -5.18 -16.28
C GLY A 130 26.89 -5.11 -16.35
N GLU A 131 26.34 -5.73 -17.39
CA GLU A 131 24.89 -5.91 -17.52
C GLU A 131 24.37 -6.83 -16.40
N VAL A 132 23.29 -6.43 -15.75
CA VAL A 132 22.53 -7.27 -14.82
C VAL A 132 21.73 -8.27 -15.66
N THR A 133 22.05 -9.54 -15.50
CA THR A 133 21.43 -10.64 -16.27
C THR A 133 20.35 -11.36 -15.48
N GLN A 134 20.34 -11.19 -14.15
CA GLN A 134 19.32 -11.75 -13.27
C GLN A 134 19.16 -10.86 -12.05
N PHE A 135 17.91 -10.68 -11.62
CA PHE A 135 17.56 -10.03 -10.36
C PHE A 135 16.31 -10.71 -9.79
N ASN A 136 16.33 -10.98 -8.49
CA ASN A 136 15.16 -11.41 -7.73
C ASN A 136 15.18 -10.74 -6.36
N GLU A 137 14.04 -10.25 -5.92
CA GLU A 137 13.85 -9.67 -4.60
C GLU A 137 12.48 -10.03 -4.04
N ASP A 138 12.42 -10.27 -2.74
CA ASP A 138 11.21 -10.34 -1.94
C ASP A 138 11.17 -9.12 -1.01
N PHE A 139 10.00 -8.50 -0.87
CA PHE A 139 9.80 -7.37 0.05
C PHE A 139 8.50 -7.50 0.85
N THR A 140 8.48 -6.88 2.03
CA THR A 140 7.29 -6.74 2.86
C THR A 140 7.26 -5.36 3.51
N VAL A 141 6.17 -4.62 3.29
CA VAL A 141 5.85 -3.34 3.93
C VAL A 141 4.79 -3.58 5.00
N THR A 142 5.06 -3.10 6.21
CA THR A 142 4.08 -3.03 7.30
C THR A 142 3.66 -1.57 7.49
N SER A 143 2.44 -1.23 7.07
CA SER A 143 1.87 0.12 7.08
C SER A 143 0.54 0.15 7.85
N ALA A 144 0.58 0.52 9.12
CA ALA A 144 -0.60 0.59 10.01
C ALA A 144 -1.48 -0.67 9.95
N GLU A 145 -2.65 -0.62 9.28
CA GLU A 145 -3.60 -1.73 9.12
C GLU A 145 -3.43 -2.50 7.79
N THR A 146 -2.41 -2.17 7.01
CA THR A 146 -2.12 -2.79 5.71
C THR A 146 -0.75 -3.44 5.72
N THR A 147 -0.69 -4.65 5.19
CA THR A 147 0.57 -5.32 4.85
C THR A 147 0.66 -5.44 3.33
N VAL A 148 1.78 -5.02 2.75
CA VAL A 148 2.07 -5.24 1.33
C VAL A 148 3.25 -6.19 1.25
N SER A 149 3.13 -7.29 0.51
CA SER A 149 4.24 -8.21 0.27
C SER A 149 4.36 -8.48 -1.22
N GLY A 150 5.56 -8.56 -1.77
CA GLY A 150 5.70 -8.81 -3.20
C GLY A 150 7.07 -9.32 -3.58
N THR A 151 7.17 -9.65 -4.86
CA THR A 151 8.42 -10.01 -5.50
C THR A 151 8.77 -9.01 -6.60
N LYS A 152 10.07 -8.96 -6.93
CA LYS A 152 10.57 -8.23 -8.08
C LYS A 152 11.50 -9.12 -8.89
N GLU A 153 11.43 -8.94 -10.19
CA GLU A 153 12.33 -9.57 -11.16
C GLU A 153 12.85 -8.53 -12.14
N LEU A 154 13.91 -8.86 -12.87
CA LEU A 154 14.47 -7.99 -13.90
C LEU A 154 13.41 -7.71 -14.99
N ALA A 155 13.10 -6.43 -15.24
CA ALA A 155 12.09 -6.07 -16.23
C ALA A 155 12.65 -6.23 -17.67
N PRO A 156 11.90 -6.84 -18.60
CA PRO A 156 12.26 -6.87 -20.01
C PRO A 156 11.93 -5.54 -20.67
N ILE A 157 12.71 -4.49 -20.39
CA ILE A 157 12.47 -3.17 -21.00
C ILE A 157 13.23 -3.07 -22.33
N ALA A 158 12.50 -3.18 -23.43
CA ALA A 158 13.05 -2.97 -24.76
C ALA A 158 13.53 -1.53 -24.94
N GLY A 159 14.85 -1.33 -25.10
CA GLY A 159 15.44 -0.04 -25.49
C GLY A 159 15.67 0.97 -24.37
N ASN A 160 15.62 0.56 -23.10
CA ASN A 160 15.95 1.42 -21.93
C ASN A 160 17.40 1.14 -21.46
N PRO A 161 18.09 2.13 -20.87
CA PRO A 161 19.49 2.03 -20.47
C PRO A 161 19.66 0.88 -19.47
N LEU A 162 20.77 0.17 -19.63
CA LEU A 162 20.98 -1.17 -19.13
C LEU A 162 20.82 -1.21 -17.60
N SER A 163 20.10 -2.21 -17.08
CA SER A 163 20.30 -2.60 -15.69
C SER A 163 21.79 -2.94 -15.54
N GLU A 164 22.51 -2.19 -14.73
CA GLU A 164 23.96 -2.19 -14.65
C GLU A 164 24.41 -2.40 -13.21
N ALA A 165 25.55 -3.07 -13.05
CA ALA A 165 26.15 -3.28 -11.75
C ALA A 165 27.67 -3.36 -11.85
N ALA A 166 28.33 -2.98 -10.77
CA ALA A 166 29.77 -3.11 -10.63
C ALA A 166 30.10 -3.56 -9.21
N CYS A 167 31.09 -4.44 -9.11
CA CYS A 167 31.82 -4.65 -7.88
C CYS A 167 33.22 -4.03 -8.02
N ILE A 168 33.68 -3.40 -6.94
CA ILE A 168 35.00 -2.77 -6.87
C ILE A 168 35.71 -3.32 -5.65
N GLN A 169 36.89 -3.92 -5.86
CA GLN A 169 37.77 -4.32 -4.77
C GLN A 169 38.70 -3.16 -4.43
N ALA A 170 38.60 -2.65 -3.20
CA ALA A 170 39.52 -1.67 -2.67
C ALA A 170 40.88 -2.32 -2.32
N PRO A 171 41.97 -1.54 -2.23
CA PRO A 171 43.31 -2.07 -1.90
C PRO A 171 43.41 -2.78 -0.55
N ASP A 172 42.50 -2.49 0.38
CA ASP A 172 42.39 -3.14 1.69
C ASP A 172 41.62 -4.47 1.65
N GLY A 173 41.16 -4.89 0.47
CA GLY A 173 40.38 -6.11 0.25
C GLY A 173 38.86 -5.93 0.41
N THR A 174 38.38 -4.74 0.80
CA THR A 174 36.96 -4.47 0.93
C THR A 174 36.30 -4.44 -0.45
N THR A 175 35.15 -5.12 -0.60
CA THR A 175 34.36 -5.08 -1.83
C THR A 175 33.22 -4.08 -1.68
N THR A 176 33.10 -3.19 -2.66
CA THR A 176 32.00 -2.23 -2.78
C THR A 176 31.11 -2.60 -3.95
N TRP A 177 29.82 -2.33 -3.80
CA TRP A 177 28.80 -2.66 -4.79
C TRP A 177 28.13 -1.39 -5.29
N TYR A 178 27.97 -1.31 -6.60
CA TYR A 178 27.04 -0.42 -7.28
C TYR A 178 26.07 -1.31 -8.06
N PHE A 179 24.78 -1.02 -7.93
CA PHE A 179 23.73 -1.77 -8.59
C PHE A 179 22.59 -0.84 -8.94
N PHE A 180 22.12 -0.92 -10.17
CA PHE A 180 20.92 -0.28 -10.65
C PHE A 180 20.18 -1.26 -11.56
N ALA A 181 18.92 -1.56 -11.26
CA ALA A 181 18.11 -2.39 -12.14
C ALA A 181 16.71 -1.82 -12.32
N ASN A 182 16.24 -1.85 -13.56
CA ASN A 182 14.83 -1.73 -13.85
C ASN A 182 14.16 -3.08 -13.56
N THR A 183 13.07 -3.06 -12.80
CA THR A 183 12.43 -4.26 -12.28
C THR A 183 10.93 -4.24 -12.54
N SER A 184 10.34 -5.42 -12.70
CA SER A 184 8.89 -5.61 -12.66
C SER A 184 8.53 -6.17 -11.30
N TYR A 185 7.44 -5.67 -10.71
CA TYR A 185 6.96 -6.13 -9.42
C TYR A 185 5.60 -6.82 -9.52
N ASP A 186 5.36 -7.73 -8.59
CA ASP A 186 4.07 -8.37 -8.32
C ASP A 186 3.84 -8.37 -6.81
N ALA A 187 2.79 -7.70 -6.35
CA ALA A 187 2.54 -7.43 -4.95
C ALA A 187 1.12 -7.82 -4.53
N LEU A 188 1.03 -8.38 -3.33
CA LEU A 188 -0.18 -8.65 -2.57
C LEU A 188 -0.37 -7.56 -1.52
N ILE A 189 -1.45 -6.82 -1.61
CA ILE A 189 -1.90 -5.83 -0.64
C ILE A 189 -2.97 -6.47 0.23
N THR A 190 -2.70 -6.64 1.52
CA THR A 190 -3.64 -7.18 2.50
C THR A 190 -4.15 -6.07 3.40
N THR A 191 -5.46 -5.82 3.37
CA THR A 191 -6.16 -4.83 4.20
C THR A 191 -7.21 -5.52 5.07
N SER A 192 -7.80 -4.78 6.01
CA SER A 192 -8.99 -5.23 6.76
C SER A 192 -10.21 -5.52 5.87
N SER A 193 -10.25 -4.94 4.66
CA SER A 193 -11.35 -5.10 3.70
C SER A 193 -11.17 -6.27 2.72
N GLY A 194 -9.99 -6.89 2.72
CA GLY A 194 -9.64 -7.98 1.81
C GLY A 194 -8.23 -7.88 1.22
N GLN A 195 -7.97 -8.78 0.27
CA GLN A 195 -6.70 -8.89 -0.42
C GLN A 195 -6.81 -8.41 -1.86
N PHE A 196 -5.77 -7.74 -2.32
CA PHE A 196 -5.68 -7.14 -3.64
C PHE A 196 -4.30 -7.43 -4.23
N ARG A 197 -4.21 -7.49 -5.55
CA ARG A 197 -2.96 -7.62 -6.28
C ARG A 197 -2.67 -6.32 -7.00
N ASP A 198 -1.42 -5.88 -6.94
CA ASP A 198 -0.88 -4.81 -7.78
C ASP A 198 0.37 -5.32 -8.49
N SER A 199 0.62 -4.84 -9.70
CA SER A 199 1.80 -5.21 -10.47
C SER A 199 2.24 -4.04 -11.33
N GLY A 200 3.50 -4.01 -11.73
CA GLY A 200 3.98 -2.89 -12.53
C GLY A 200 5.50 -2.84 -12.67
N LEU A 201 6.03 -1.62 -12.79
CA LEU A 201 7.45 -1.36 -12.94
C LEU A 201 8.00 -0.57 -11.76
N SER A 202 9.20 -0.94 -11.35
CA SER A 202 10.01 -0.26 -10.35
C SER A 202 11.47 -0.18 -10.81
N TYR A 203 12.30 0.50 -10.04
CA TYR A 203 13.75 0.31 -10.11
C TYR A 203 14.32 0.15 -8.70
N SER A 204 15.43 -0.57 -8.64
CA SER A 204 16.12 -0.95 -7.42
C SER A 204 17.57 -0.51 -7.51
N GLU A 205 18.07 0.13 -6.46
CA GLU A 205 19.39 0.76 -6.45
C GLU A 205 20.16 0.43 -5.15
N ILE A 206 21.43 0.05 -5.32
CA ILE A 206 22.42 -0.03 -4.23
C ILE A 206 23.58 0.89 -4.60
N GLN A 207 23.87 1.86 -3.73
CA GLN A 207 24.97 2.78 -3.93
C GLN A 207 25.97 2.73 -2.76
N PRO A 208 27.28 2.91 -3.03
CA PRO A 208 28.23 3.20 -1.97
C PRO A 208 27.96 4.55 -1.31
N LEU A 209 28.11 4.59 0.01
CA LEU A 209 28.03 5.80 0.81
C LEU A 209 29.44 6.22 1.25
N TYR A 210 29.73 7.50 1.08
CA TYR A 210 31.05 8.09 1.34
C TYR A 210 31.04 9.01 2.56
N ASP A 211 32.12 9.01 3.32
CA ASP A 211 32.38 10.04 4.34
C ASP A 211 32.91 11.34 3.71
N GLN A 212 33.18 12.35 4.55
CA GLN A 212 33.71 13.64 4.09
C GLN A 212 35.15 13.56 3.57
N GLN A 213 35.84 12.45 3.79
CA GLN A 213 37.18 12.16 3.29
C GLN A 213 37.13 11.29 2.03
N ASN A 214 35.94 11.03 1.47
CA ASN A 214 35.71 10.20 0.30
C ASN A 214 36.09 8.73 0.50
N ASN A 215 36.02 8.23 1.73
CA ASN A 215 36.12 6.80 2.03
C ASN A 215 34.73 6.17 1.99
N ILE A 216 34.64 4.94 1.49
CA ILE A 216 33.41 4.16 1.50
C ILE A 216 33.18 3.65 2.92
N VAL A 217 32.04 4.00 3.50
CA VAL A 217 31.71 3.67 4.89
C VAL A 217 30.50 2.77 5.03
N ALA A 218 29.65 2.70 4.02
CA ALA A 218 28.47 1.85 3.97
C ALA A 218 27.94 1.69 2.54
N ALA A 219 26.89 0.90 2.38
CA ALA A 219 26.02 0.94 1.20
C ALA A 219 24.66 1.52 1.60
N GLY A 220 24.00 2.20 0.66
CA GLY A 220 22.62 2.64 0.76
C GLY A 220 21.76 1.83 -0.20
N PHE A 221 20.48 1.71 0.14
CA PHE A 221 19.47 1.07 -0.69
C PHE A 221 18.33 2.06 -0.93
N SER A 222 17.90 2.16 -2.18
CA SER A 222 16.73 2.93 -2.57
C SER A 222 15.97 2.26 -3.69
N GLU A 223 14.64 2.36 -3.62
CA GLU A 223 13.76 1.84 -4.66
C GLU A 223 12.56 2.73 -4.87
N PHE A 224 12.02 2.69 -6.08
CA PHE A 224 10.89 3.51 -6.46
C PHE A 224 9.96 2.73 -7.37
N PHE A 225 8.66 2.80 -7.07
CA PHE A 225 7.59 2.17 -7.85
C PHE A 225 7.03 3.21 -8.83
N VAL A 226 7.33 3.05 -10.11
CA VAL A 226 7.14 4.11 -11.11
C VAL A 226 5.80 3.98 -11.83
N LEU A 227 5.36 2.75 -12.09
CA LEU A 227 4.14 2.46 -12.84
C LEU A 227 3.40 1.30 -12.18
N SER A 228 2.08 1.45 -12.04
CA SER A 228 1.16 0.38 -11.64
C SER A 228 0.21 0.04 -12.79
N ASN A 229 -0.09 -1.25 -12.94
CA ASN A 229 -1.09 -1.78 -13.85
C ASN A 229 -2.51 -1.74 -13.26
N GLY A 230 -2.67 -1.18 -12.05
CA GLY A 230 -3.92 -1.10 -11.32
C GLY A 230 -4.06 -2.18 -10.25
N VAL A 231 -4.75 -1.81 -9.17
CA VAL A 231 -5.07 -2.70 -8.06
C VAL A 231 -6.31 -3.52 -8.43
N VAL A 232 -6.20 -4.85 -8.33
CA VAL A 232 -7.31 -5.76 -8.60
C VAL A 232 -7.61 -6.60 -7.35
N PRO A 233 -8.88 -6.74 -6.93
CA PRO A 233 -9.23 -7.66 -5.85
C PRO A 233 -8.78 -9.09 -6.19
N LEU A 234 -8.19 -9.78 -5.22
CA LEU A 234 -7.77 -11.17 -5.40
C LEU A 234 -8.98 -12.08 -5.24
N THR A 235 -9.22 -12.96 -6.22
CA THR A 235 -10.23 -14.00 -6.07
C THR A 235 -9.71 -15.08 -5.12
N THR A 236 -10.49 -15.41 -4.10
CA THR A 236 -10.21 -16.55 -3.21
C THR A 236 -11.24 -17.65 -3.44
N THR A 237 -10.95 -18.87 -2.98
CA THR A 237 -11.99 -19.89 -2.84
C THR A 237 -12.86 -19.57 -1.63
N GLY A 238 -14.10 -20.08 -1.64
CA GLY A 238 -15.02 -19.91 -0.53
C GLY A 238 -16.48 -19.86 -0.97
N HIS A 239 -17.36 -19.69 0.01
CA HIS A 239 -18.79 -19.60 -0.22
C HIS A 239 -19.45 -18.73 0.85
N ALA A 240 -20.35 -17.86 0.42
CA ALA A 240 -21.15 -17.02 1.30
C ALA A 240 -22.62 -17.07 0.89
N THR A 241 -23.49 -17.20 1.88
CA THR A 241 -24.94 -17.12 1.70
C THR A 241 -25.53 -16.16 2.70
N GLY A 242 -26.70 -15.63 2.38
CA GLY A 242 -27.41 -14.83 3.35
C GLY A 242 -28.71 -14.29 2.81
N GLY A 243 -29.53 -13.82 3.73
CA GLY A 243 -30.75 -13.12 3.42
C GLY A 243 -31.27 -12.43 4.66
N GLY A 244 -31.86 -11.26 4.47
CA GLY A 244 -32.26 -10.44 5.61
C GLY A 244 -32.81 -9.09 5.22
N GLN A 245 -32.90 -8.23 6.23
CA GLN A 245 -33.36 -6.86 6.09
C GLN A 245 -32.37 -5.90 6.75
N ILE A 246 -32.12 -4.77 6.11
CA ILE A 246 -31.44 -3.62 6.72
C ILE A 246 -32.37 -2.40 6.68
N ASN A 247 -32.11 -1.44 7.56
CA ASN A 247 -32.78 -0.14 7.50
C ASN A 247 -32.07 0.76 6.49
N HIS A 248 -32.80 1.75 5.98
CA HIS A 248 -32.22 2.91 5.34
C HIS A 248 -31.37 3.72 6.32
N ALA A 249 -30.50 4.59 5.78
CA ALA A 249 -29.68 5.49 6.57
C ALA A 249 -30.52 6.44 7.46
N ASP A 250 -31.75 6.76 7.06
CA ASP A 250 -32.70 7.56 7.86
C ASP A 250 -33.44 6.76 8.95
N GLY A 251 -33.10 5.48 9.11
CA GLY A 251 -33.71 4.56 10.08
C GLY A 251 -35.04 3.95 9.65
N SER A 252 -35.57 4.31 8.48
CA SER A 252 -36.77 3.67 7.95
C SER A 252 -36.47 2.22 7.53
N ARG A 253 -37.44 1.32 7.71
CA ARG A 253 -37.34 -0.06 7.20
C ARG A 253 -37.59 -0.05 5.70
N GLY A 254 -36.89 -0.89 4.94
CA GLY A 254 -37.25 -0.99 3.53
C GLY A 254 -36.41 -1.89 2.64
N ILE A 255 -35.20 -2.27 3.06
CA ILE A 255 -34.27 -2.99 2.18
C ILE A 255 -34.24 -4.45 2.58
N THR A 256 -34.78 -5.32 1.71
CA THR A 256 -34.70 -6.78 1.85
C THR A 256 -33.73 -7.34 0.81
N PHE A 257 -32.91 -8.30 1.20
CA PHE A 257 -31.95 -8.92 0.31
C PHE A 257 -31.90 -10.44 0.50
N GLY A 258 -31.37 -11.12 -0.52
CA GLY A 258 -30.94 -12.51 -0.44
C GLY A 258 -29.84 -12.76 -1.48
N PHE A 259 -28.83 -13.54 -1.11
CA PHE A 259 -27.71 -13.86 -1.99
C PHE A 259 -27.13 -15.24 -1.73
N ALA A 260 -26.44 -15.76 -2.75
CA ALA A 260 -25.55 -16.89 -2.66
C ALA A 260 -24.39 -16.65 -3.63
N ALA A 261 -23.16 -16.76 -3.14
CA ALA A 261 -21.96 -16.62 -3.95
C ALA A 261 -20.92 -17.67 -3.54
N TYR A 262 -20.23 -18.24 -4.53
CA TYR A 262 -19.17 -19.21 -4.31
C TYR A 262 -18.08 -19.08 -5.36
N SER A 263 -16.87 -19.43 -4.94
CA SER A 263 -15.67 -19.53 -5.75
C SER A 263 -14.96 -20.83 -5.43
N LYS A 264 -14.62 -21.60 -6.47
CA LYS A 264 -14.01 -22.92 -6.35
C LYS A 264 -12.54 -22.88 -6.76
N GLU A 265 -11.79 -23.90 -6.35
CA GLU A 265 -10.37 -24.06 -6.69
C GLU A 265 -10.12 -24.14 -8.21
N ASP A 266 -11.10 -24.62 -8.98
CA ASP A 266 -11.04 -24.68 -10.45
C ASP A 266 -11.24 -23.32 -11.14
N GLY A 267 -11.37 -22.23 -10.37
CA GLY A 267 -11.62 -20.87 -10.86
C GLY A 267 -13.09 -20.58 -11.19
N THR A 268 -14.00 -21.53 -10.97
CA THR A 268 -15.43 -21.30 -11.16
C THR A 268 -15.95 -20.34 -10.10
N ILE A 269 -16.50 -19.20 -10.54
CA ILE A 269 -17.17 -18.22 -9.68
C ILE A 269 -18.65 -18.16 -10.08
N ILE A 270 -19.54 -18.25 -9.10
CA ILE A 270 -20.98 -18.08 -9.29
C ILE A 270 -21.52 -17.15 -8.21
N GLY A 271 -22.34 -16.19 -8.63
CA GLY A 271 -23.03 -15.27 -7.73
C GLY A 271 -24.46 -15.05 -8.18
N ARG A 272 -25.36 -14.97 -7.20
CA ARG A 272 -26.78 -14.63 -7.38
C ARG A 272 -27.21 -13.75 -6.21
N CYS A 273 -28.00 -12.74 -6.50
CA CYS A 273 -28.59 -11.87 -5.50
C CYS A 273 -29.95 -11.36 -5.95
N ASN A 274 -30.80 -11.02 -4.99
CA ASN A 274 -31.94 -10.14 -5.19
C ASN A 274 -31.95 -9.09 -4.08
N VAL A 275 -32.14 -7.82 -4.43
CA VAL A 275 -32.35 -6.72 -3.48
C VAL A 275 -33.63 -5.98 -3.83
N VAL A 276 -34.42 -5.69 -2.81
CA VAL A 276 -35.75 -5.07 -2.89
C VAL A 276 -35.75 -3.87 -1.96
N ASP A 277 -35.93 -2.69 -2.53
CA ASP A 277 -35.97 -1.42 -1.81
C ASP A 277 -37.10 -0.56 -2.39
N GLY A 278 -38.27 -0.53 -1.75
CA GLY A 278 -39.43 0.20 -2.24
C GLY A 278 -39.84 -0.24 -3.65
N ALA A 279 -39.63 0.62 -4.65
CA ALA A 279 -39.85 0.33 -6.08
C ALA A 279 -38.59 -0.18 -6.81
N ILE A 280 -37.41 -0.11 -6.18
CA ILE A 280 -36.13 -0.57 -6.72
C ILE A 280 -36.01 -2.09 -6.57
N ARG A 281 -35.68 -2.76 -7.68
CA ARG A 281 -35.43 -4.19 -7.75
C ARG A 281 -34.08 -4.42 -8.40
N ILE A 282 -33.15 -5.03 -7.67
CA ILE A 282 -31.83 -5.39 -8.18
C ILE A 282 -31.76 -6.91 -8.26
N ARG A 283 -31.34 -7.42 -9.42
CA ARG A 283 -31.09 -8.84 -9.63
C ARG A 283 -29.67 -9.03 -10.15
N CYS A 284 -28.86 -9.78 -9.40
CA CYS A 284 -27.52 -10.16 -9.84
C CYS A 284 -27.57 -11.42 -10.71
N TYR A 285 -26.85 -11.41 -11.84
CA TYR A 285 -26.90 -12.47 -12.85
C TYR A 285 -25.69 -13.39 -12.86
N ASP A 286 -24.58 -12.98 -12.27
CA ASP A 286 -23.33 -13.73 -12.15
C ASP A 286 -22.48 -13.14 -11.03
N ALA A 287 -21.33 -13.77 -10.77
CA ALA A 287 -20.21 -13.11 -10.14
C ALA A 287 -18.97 -13.40 -10.98
N THR A 288 -18.17 -12.38 -11.22
CA THR A 288 -16.88 -12.44 -11.92
C THR A 288 -15.71 -12.31 -10.94
N GLN A 289 -15.99 -11.93 -9.69
CA GLN A 289 -15.03 -11.83 -8.60
C GLN A 289 -15.66 -12.31 -7.30
N TYR A 290 -14.88 -12.99 -6.48
CA TYR A 290 -15.24 -13.41 -5.13
C TYR A 290 -13.98 -13.42 -4.27
N SER A 291 -13.99 -12.70 -3.15
CA SER A 291 -12.92 -12.74 -2.16
C SER A 291 -13.52 -12.96 -0.77
N GLN A 292 -12.86 -13.78 0.02
CA GLN A 292 -13.25 -14.10 1.39
C GLN A 292 -12.02 -14.02 2.30
N SER A 293 -12.20 -13.38 3.44
CA SER A 293 -11.18 -13.27 4.47
C SER A 293 -11.83 -13.34 5.84
N GLY A 294 -11.49 -14.38 6.62
CA GLY A 294 -12.12 -14.64 7.90
C GLY A 294 -13.64 -14.75 7.77
N ASN A 295 -14.36 -13.88 8.49
CA ASN A 295 -15.82 -13.83 8.50
C ASN A 295 -16.41 -12.84 7.48
N GLN A 296 -15.60 -12.35 6.54
CA GLN A 296 -16.03 -11.37 5.53
C GLN A 296 -15.99 -11.98 4.14
N ALA A 297 -16.95 -11.61 3.30
CA ALA A 297 -16.94 -11.96 1.88
C ALA A 297 -17.32 -10.75 1.01
N THR A 298 -16.68 -10.64 -0.14
CA THR A 298 -16.98 -9.65 -1.17
C THR A 298 -17.14 -10.35 -2.51
N PHE A 299 -18.17 -10.00 -3.26
CA PHE A 299 -18.34 -10.52 -4.61
C PHE A 299 -18.98 -9.49 -5.53
N ALA A 300 -18.64 -9.56 -6.80
CA ALA A 300 -19.05 -8.58 -7.81
C ALA A 300 -19.35 -9.26 -9.14
N GLY A 301 -20.17 -8.62 -9.96
CA GLY A 301 -20.57 -9.14 -11.27
C GLY A 301 -21.56 -8.23 -11.99
N THR A 302 -22.31 -8.81 -12.91
CA THR A 302 -23.37 -8.13 -13.66
C THR A 302 -24.72 -8.24 -12.95
N ALA A 303 -25.53 -7.19 -13.08
CA ALA A 303 -26.86 -7.11 -12.51
C ALA A 303 -27.79 -6.29 -13.39
N ALA A 304 -29.06 -6.23 -13.02
CA ALA A 304 -29.99 -5.20 -13.50
C ALA A 304 -30.70 -4.53 -12.34
N ILE A 305 -30.89 -3.21 -12.46
CA ILE A 305 -31.75 -2.39 -11.60
C ILE A 305 -33.03 -2.04 -12.36
N ASN A 306 -34.19 -2.52 -11.88
CA ASN A 306 -35.47 -2.38 -12.56
C ASN A 306 -35.44 -2.81 -14.05
N GLY A 307 -34.62 -3.83 -14.37
CA GLY A 307 -34.41 -4.33 -15.73
C GLY A 307 -33.33 -3.61 -16.53
N SER A 308 -32.81 -2.46 -16.08
CA SER A 308 -31.70 -1.76 -16.71
C SER A 308 -30.35 -2.38 -16.31
N PRO A 309 -29.47 -2.73 -17.26
CA PRO A 309 -28.16 -3.32 -16.95
C PRO A 309 -27.28 -2.43 -16.07
N THR A 310 -26.53 -3.05 -15.16
CA THR A 310 -25.52 -2.42 -14.30
C THR A 310 -24.48 -3.46 -13.87
N THR A 311 -23.41 -3.03 -13.22
CA THR A 311 -22.59 -3.94 -12.39
C THR A 311 -22.93 -3.74 -10.93
N TYR A 312 -22.57 -4.72 -10.09
CA TYR A 312 -22.76 -4.66 -8.64
C TYR A 312 -21.50 -5.12 -7.91
N ARG A 313 -21.38 -4.69 -6.66
CA ARG A 313 -20.47 -5.24 -5.65
C ARG A 313 -21.25 -5.40 -4.36
N ILE A 314 -21.18 -6.57 -3.75
CA ILE A 314 -21.72 -6.87 -2.43
C ILE A 314 -20.56 -7.16 -1.48
N HIS A 315 -20.61 -6.59 -0.28
CA HIS A 315 -19.71 -6.88 0.83
C HIS A 315 -20.56 -7.28 2.05
N VAL A 316 -20.14 -8.36 2.72
CA VAL A 316 -20.84 -8.90 3.88
C VAL A 316 -19.87 -9.27 5.00
N GLN A 317 -20.35 -9.18 6.24
CA GLN A 317 -19.64 -9.65 7.42
C GLN A 317 -20.58 -10.50 8.29
N ASP A 318 -20.14 -11.70 8.64
CA ASP A 318 -20.80 -12.67 9.51
C ASP A 318 -20.26 -12.53 10.94
N ASN A 319 -20.89 -11.68 11.74
CA ASN A 319 -20.38 -11.29 13.05
C ASN A 319 -21.02 -12.08 14.20
N ALA A 320 -22.16 -12.73 13.97
CA ALA A 320 -22.81 -13.58 14.98
C ALA A 320 -23.76 -14.61 14.36
N ASP A 321 -24.07 -15.66 15.13
CA ASP A 321 -25.18 -16.58 14.84
C ASP A 321 -26.12 -16.65 16.07
N PRO A 322 -27.35 -16.10 16.00
CA PRO A 322 -27.97 -15.47 14.83
C PRO A 322 -27.41 -14.07 14.53
N GLY A 323 -27.34 -13.72 13.25
CA GLY A 323 -26.74 -12.48 12.73
C GLY A 323 -27.49 -11.18 12.99
N ILE A 324 -28.68 -11.24 13.57
CA ILE A 324 -29.51 -10.04 13.83
C ILE A 324 -28.80 -9.11 14.81
N GLY A 325 -28.63 -7.85 14.42
CA GLY A 325 -27.98 -6.81 15.22
C GLY A 325 -26.44 -6.85 15.18
N ALA A 326 -25.83 -7.77 14.42
CA ALA A 326 -24.39 -7.95 14.35
C ALA A 326 -23.86 -8.00 12.91
N ASP A 327 -24.46 -8.84 12.05
CA ASP A 327 -24.02 -9.00 10.67
C ASP A 327 -24.23 -7.72 9.87
N THR A 328 -23.36 -7.49 8.88
CA THR A 328 -23.47 -6.33 8.01
C THR A 328 -23.62 -6.72 6.54
N PHE A 329 -24.45 -5.97 5.82
CA PHE A 329 -24.66 -6.11 4.38
C PHE A 329 -24.44 -4.75 3.71
N THR A 330 -23.65 -4.75 2.64
CA THR A 330 -23.45 -3.59 1.78
C THR A 330 -23.58 -3.99 0.31
N ILE A 331 -24.29 -3.20 -0.48
CA ILE A 331 -24.36 -3.31 -1.94
C ILE A 331 -24.13 -1.95 -2.59
N THR A 332 -23.38 -1.92 -3.68
CA THR A 332 -23.20 -0.77 -4.56
C THR A 332 -23.37 -1.17 -6.02
N THR A 333 -23.92 -0.29 -6.86
CA THR A 333 -24.02 -0.50 -8.31
C THR A 333 -23.33 0.63 -9.08
N SER A 334 -22.84 0.34 -10.28
CA SER A 334 -22.25 1.37 -11.16
C SER A 334 -23.26 2.42 -11.66
N SER A 335 -24.55 2.11 -11.60
CA SER A 335 -25.65 3.05 -11.82
C SER A 335 -25.93 4.01 -10.64
N GLY A 336 -25.19 3.89 -9.54
CA GLY A 336 -25.24 4.81 -8.39
C GLY A 336 -26.17 4.39 -7.25
N TYR A 337 -26.76 3.19 -7.28
CA TYR A 337 -27.48 2.67 -6.11
C TYR A 337 -26.49 2.22 -5.04
N SER A 338 -26.76 2.52 -3.79
CA SER A 338 -26.00 2.02 -2.65
C SER A 338 -26.90 1.79 -1.44
N ALA A 339 -26.69 0.68 -0.75
CA ALA A 339 -27.33 0.38 0.53
C ALA A 339 -26.32 -0.29 1.47
N THR A 340 -26.32 0.10 2.73
CA THR A 340 -25.45 -0.46 3.77
C THR A 340 -26.19 -0.48 5.11
N GLY A 341 -25.95 -1.49 5.94
CA GLY A 341 -26.51 -1.54 7.27
C GLY A 341 -26.26 -2.85 8.02
N VAL A 342 -26.56 -2.80 9.31
CA VAL A 342 -26.60 -3.97 10.20
C VAL A 342 -27.93 -4.70 10.01
N LEU A 343 -27.92 -6.03 10.05
CA LEU A 343 -29.12 -6.85 9.89
C LEU A 343 -30.15 -6.55 10.99
N THR A 344 -31.36 -6.22 10.59
CA THR A 344 -32.54 -6.12 11.47
C THR A 344 -33.35 -7.41 11.50
N GLN A 345 -33.18 -8.25 10.46
CA GLN A 345 -33.75 -9.58 10.32
C GLN A 345 -32.84 -10.44 9.45
N GLY A 346 -32.94 -11.76 9.57
CA GLY A 346 -32.23 -12.72 8.72
C GLY A 346 -30.89 -13.13 9.29
N ASN A 347 -30.03 -13.68 8.42
CA ASN A 347 -28.71 -14.19 8.77
C ASN A 347 -27.77 -14.12 7.56
N ILE A 348 -26.48 -13.92 7.81
CA ILE A 348 -25.40 -14.11 6.83
C ILE A 348 -24.53 -15.26 7.32
N GLN A 349 -24.01 -16.04 6.38
CA GLN A 349 -23.08 -17.14 6.63
C GLN A 349 -21.91 -17.03 5.68
N VAL A 350 -20.72 -16.82 6.21
CA VAL A 350 -19.46 -16.89 5.47
C VAL A 350 -18.77 -18.19 5.84
N HIS A 351 -18.75 -19.13 4.89
CA HIS A 351 -18.28 -20.50 5.15
C HIS A 351 -16.77 -20.58 4.95
N GLN A 352 -16.04 -20.75 6.05
CA GLN A 352 -14.60 -21.01 6.06
C GLN A 352 -14.29 -22.48 5.74
#